data_AF-A0A3S9JNC6-F1
#
_entry.id   AF-A0A3S9JNC6-F1
#
_cell.length_a   1.000
_cell.length_b   1.000
_cell.length_c   1.000
_cell.angle_alpha   90.00
_cell.angle_beta   90.00
_cell.angle_gamma   90.00
#
_symmetry.space_group_name_H-M   'P 1'
#
loop_
_entity.id
_entity.type
_entity.pdbx_description
1 polymer ?
#
loop_
_entity_poly.entity_id
_entity_poly.type
_entity_poly.pdbx_seq_one_letter_code
_entity_poly.pdbx_strand_id
1 'polypeptide(L)'
;LILQIQPSNSTLLIILGLMSTLIGGWGGLNQTQLRKILAYSSIAHLGWMILVLQFSPSITLITLLTYFIMTFSTFLVFKLN
;
A
#
# COMPACT_ATOMS: atom_id res chain seq x y z
N LEU A 1 -16.72 -6.84 -0.15
CA LEU A 1 -15.62 -7.72 -0.59
C LEU A 1 -14.46 -7.76 0.40
N ILE A 2 -13.66 -6.70 0.58
CA ILE A 2 -12.50 -6.72 1.52
C ILE A 2 -12.89 -7.05 2.97
N LEU A 3 -14.01 -6.50 3.47
CA LEU A 3 -14.50 -6.77 4.83
C LEU A 3 -15.05 -8.20 5.04
N GLN A 4 -15.28 -8.96 3.97
CA GLN A 4 -15.85 -10.32 4.03
C GLN A 4 -14.78 -11.40 3.97
N ILE A 5 -13.52 -11.04 3.78
CA ILE A 5 -12.42 -11.99 3.69
C ILE A 5 -12.03 -12.42 5.11
N GLN A 6 -12.30 -13.67 5.44
CA GLN A 6 -11.68 -14.30 6.59
C GLN A 6 -10.24 -14.69 6.22
N PRO A 7 -9.23 -14.23 6.95
CA PRO A 7 -7.86 -14.63 6.67
C PRO A 7 -7.68 -16.10 7.05
N SER A 8 -7.56 -16.96 6.04
CA SER A 8 -7.41 -18.42 6.19
C SER A 8 -6.01 -18.83 6.65
N ASN A 9 -5.00 -17.98 6.46
CA ASN A 9 -3.62 -18.25 6.86
C ASN A 9 -2.89 -16.96 7.29
N SER A 10 -2.99 -16.63 8.57
CA SER A 10 -2.53 -15.36 9.14
C SER A 10 -1.01 -15.16 9.03
N THR A 11 -0.22 -16.21 9.21
CA THR A 11 1.24 -16.13 9.23
C THR A 11 1.82 -15.87 7.84
N LEU A 12 1.30 -16.56 6.80
CA LEU A 12 1.71 -16.32 5.42
C LEU A 12 1.39 -14.91 4.96
N LEU A 13 0.18 -14.41 5.27
CA LEU A 13 -0.21 -13.04 4.92
C LEU A 13 0.66 -11.99 5.61
N ILE A 14 1.06 -12.24 6.87
CA ILE A 14 1.99 -11.36 7.59
C ILE A 14 3.37 -11.34 6.90
N ILE A 15 3.91 -12.50 6.56
CA ILE A 15 5.23 -12.58 5.90
C ILE A 15 5.19 -11.89 4.54
N LEU A 16 4.15 -12.15 3.74
CA LEU A 16 3.98 -11.52 2.42
C LEU A 16 3.79 -10.00 2.54
N GLY A 17 3.00 -9.54 3.51
CA GLY A 17 2.81 -8.12 3.80
C GLY A 17 4.11 -7.42 4.16
N LEU A 18 4.91 -8.01 5.06
CA LEU A 18 6.22 -7.49 5.46
C LEU A 18 7.22 -7.47 4.30
N MET A 19 7.27 -8.53 3.50
CA MET A 19 8.16 -8.54 2.33
C MET A 19 7.76 -7.48 1.30
N SER A 20 6.45 -7.29 1.07
CA SER A 20 5.93 -6.25 0.18
C SER A 20 6.28 -4.84 0.67
N THR A 21 6.13 -4.56 1.97
CA THR A 21 6.49 -3.24 2.53
C THR A 21 7.98 -2.96 2.40
N LEU A 22 8.83 -3.95 2.68
CA LEU A 22 10.29 -3.81 2.58
C LEU A 22 10.75 -3.61 1.12
N ILE A 23 10.26 -4.41 0.19
CA ILE A 23 10.63 -4.32 -1.23
C ILE A 23 10.10 -3.01 -1.83
N GLY A 24 8.88 -2.60 -1.49
CA GLY A 24 8.30 -1.32 -1.92
C GLY A 24 9.08 -0.12 -1.38
N GLY A 25 9.43 -0.14 -0.09
CA GLY A 25 10.19 0.94 0.55
C GLY A 25 11.61 1.06 0.01
N TRP A 26 12.38 -0.03 0.05
CA TRP A 26 13.79 -0.04 -0.37
C TRP A 26 13.94 0.13 -1.88
N GLY A 27 13.07 -0.51 -2.67
CA GLY A 27 13.11 -0.47 -4.12
C GLY A 27 12.82 0.92 -4.71
N GLY A 28 12.11 1.78 -3.97
CA GLY A 28 11.78 3.14 -4.38
C GLY A 28 12.91 4.16 -4.22
N LEU A 29 13.81 3.98 -3.26
CA LEU A 29 14.79 5.01 -2.86
C LEU A 29 15.83 5.35 -3.94
N ASN A 30 16.18 4.40 -4.82
CA ASN A 30 17.20 4.59 -5.85
C ASN A 30 16.62 4.74 -7.27
N GLN A 31 15.34 5.10 -7.40
CA GLN A 31 14.71 5.34 -8.69
C GLN A 31 14.73 6.83 -9.03
N THR A 32 15.13 7.17 -10.26
CA THR A 32 15.15 8.55 -10.75
C THR A 32 13.85 8.97 -11.44
N GLN A 33 13.08 8.00 -11.94
CA GLN A 33 11.84 8.24 -12.65
C GLN A 33 10.67 8.32 -11.68
N LEU A 34 9.96 9.46 -11.64
CA LEU A 34 8.79 9.68 -10.76
C LEU A 34 7.75 8.56 -10.89
N ARG A 35 7.48 8.10 -12.12
CA ARG A 35 6.54 6.98 -12.35
C ARG A 35 6.95 5.70 -11.60
N LYS A 36 8.25 5.40 -11.53
CA LYS A 36 8.75 4.22 -10.82
C LYS A 36 8.66 4.43 -9.30
N ILE A 37 9.00 5.62 -8.81
CA ILE A 37 8.88 5.96 -7.39
C ILE A 37 7.44 5.76 -6.90
N LEU A 38 6.45 6.27 -7.66
CA LEU A 38 5.02 6.10 -7.34
C LEU A 38 4.57 4.63 -7.39
N ALA A 39 5.14 3.83 -8.30
CA ALA A 39 4.86 2.40 -8.35
C ALA A 39 5.40 1.69 -7.09
N TYR A 40 6.63 1.97 -6.67
CA TYR A 40 7.22 1.40 -5.46
C TYR A 40 6.49 1.83 -4.18
N SER A 41 6.06 3.09 -4.07
CA SER A 41 5.26 3.54 -2.93
C SER A 41 3.91 2.83 -2.86
N SER A 42 3.26 2.55 -3.99
CA SER A 42 2.01 1.77 -4.04
C SER A 42 2.18 0.34 -3.53
N ILE A 43 3.31 -0.31 -3.85
CA ILE A 43 3.65 -1.66 -3.37
C ILE A 43 3.84 -1.65 -1.85
N ALA A 44 4.50 -0.61 -1.31
CA ALA A 44 4.69 -0.46 0.12
C ALA A 44 3.35 -0.24 0.86
N HIS A 45 2.49 0.66 0.38
CA HIS A 45 1.20 0.93 0.99
C HIS A 45 0.29 -0.31 0.98
N LEU A 46 0.21 -1.03 -0.15
CA LEU A 46 -0.58 -2.26 -0.24
C LEU A 46 -0.07 -3.36 0.70
N GLY A 47 1.26 -3.48 0.87
CA GLY A 47 1.86 -4.40 1.85
C GLY A 47 1.40 -4.10 3.28
N TRP A 48 1.35 -2.82 3.66
CA TRP A 48 0.85 -2.40 4.98
C TRP A 48 -0.66 -2.65 5.08
N MET A 49 -1.43 -2.42 4.03
CA MET A 49 -2.87 -2.69 4.08
C MET A 49 -3.18 -4.16 4.31
N ILE A 50 -2.40 -5.09 3.73
CA ILE A 50 -2.52 -6.54 3.98
C ILE A 50 -2.20 -6.88 5.45
N LEU A 51 -1.18 -6.25 6.04
CA LEU A 51 -0.85 -6.46 7.45
C LEU A 51 -1.96 -5.96 8.38
N VAL A 52 -2.47 -4.75 8.17
CA VAL A 52 -3.55 -4.20 9.01
C VAL A 52 -4.85 -4.99 8.86
N LEU A 53 -5.10 -5.59 7.68
CA LEU A 53 -6.29 -6.40 7.42
C LEU A 53 -6.41 -7.59 8.36
N GLN A 54 -5.26 -8.16 8.74
CA GLN A 54 -5.19 -9.28 9.66
C GLN A 54 -5.62 -8.92 11.08
N PHE A 55 -5.38 -7.68 11.51
CA PHE A 55 -5.67 -7.22 12.88
C PHE A 55 -7.03 -6.54 12.99
N SER A 56 -7.35 -5.65 12.06
CA SER A 56 -8.57 -4.87 12.09
C SER A 56 -8.99 -4.42 10.69
N PRO A 57 -10.05 -5.02 10.12
CA PRO A 57 -10.50 -4.66 8.78
C PRO A 57 -11.00 -3.20 8.72
N SER A 58 -11.54 -2.65 9.81
CA SER A 58 -12.00 -1.25 9.86
C SER A 58 -10.87 -0.24 9.63
N ILE A 59 -9.67 -0.48 10.17
CA ILE A 59 -8.53 0.43 9.98
C ILE A 59 -8.02 0.35 8.54
N THR A 60 -8.06 -0.84 7.90
CA THR A 60 -7.66 -0.95 6.49
C THR A 60 -8.49 -0.07 5.57
N LEU A 61 -9.80 0.04 5.83
CA LEU A 61 -10.69 0.87 5.04
C LEU A 61 -10.28 2.34 5.13
N ILE A 62 -9.96 2.81 6.34
CA ILE A 62 -9.50 4.17 6.56
C ILE A 62 -8.17 4.39 5.81
N THR A 63 -7.23 3.45 5.91
CA THR A 63 -5.94 3.56 5.20
C THR A 63 -6.12 3.59 3.68
N LEU A 64 -7.03 2.78 3.11
CA LEU A 64 -7.37 2.79 1.68
C LEU A 64 -7.90 4.17 1.26
N LEU A 65 -8.83 4.73 2.01
CA LEU A 65 -9.42 6.04 1.71
C LEU A 65 -8.35 7.13 1.75
N THR A 66 -7.49 7.14 2.77
CA THR A 66 -6.38 8.10 2.84
C THR A 66 -5.41 7.95 1.67
N TYR A 67 -5.11 6.71 1.27
CA TYR A 67 -4.24 6.43 0.13
C TYR A 67 -4.84 6.95 -1.19
N PHE A 68 -6.15 6.78 -1.41
CA PHE A 68 -6.81 7.36 -2.58
C PHE A 68 -6.75 8.89 -2.60
N ILE A 69 -6.99 9.55 -1.47
CA ILE A 69 -6.91 11.01 -1.38
C ILE A 69 -5.49 11.50 -1.70
N MET A 70 -4.47 10.88 -1.11
CA MET A 70 -3.08 11.26 -1.35
C MET A 70 -2.65 11.02 -2.80
N THR A 71 -2.92 9.84 -3.36
CA THR A 71 -2.56 9.54 -4.75
C THR A 71 -3.28 10.45 -5.73
N PHE A 72 -4.58 10.69 -5.54
CA PHE A 72 -5.34 11.63 -6.36
C PHE A 72 -4.73 13.05 -6.32
N SER A 73 -4.40 13.55 -5.13
CA SER A 73 -3.74 14.84 -4.96
C SER A 73 -2.39 14.91 -5.72
N THR A 74 -1.54 13.89 -5.58
CA THR A 74 -0.24 13.85 -6.28
C THR A 74 -0.39 13.82 -7.80
N PHE A 75 -1.32 13.03 -8.34
CA PHE A 75 -1.59 13.00 -9.78
C PHE A 75 -2.14 14.34 -10.28
N LEU A 76 -2.96 15.03 -9.47
CA LEU A 76 -3.51 16.33 -9.82
C LEU A 76 -2.42 17.41 -9.87
N VAL A 77 -1.50 17.44 -8.89
CA VAL A 77 -0.34 18.34 -8.91
C VAL A 77 0.53 18.10 -10.15
N PHE A 78 0.83 16.85 -10.50
CA PHE A 78 1.63 16.53 -11.69
C PHE A 78 0.92 16.75 -13.03
N LYS A 79 -0.40 16.92 -13.03
CA LYS A 79 -1.15 17.31 -14.23
C LYS A 79 -1.22 18.83 -14.39
N LEU A 80 -1.25 19.56 -13.27
CA LEU A 80 -1.39 21.01 -13.25
C LEU A 80 -0.05 21.73 -13.46
N ASN A 81 1.06 21.13 -13.02
CA ASN A 81 2.42 21.54 -13.38
C ASN A 81 2.86 20.88 -14.69
#